data_AF-A0A356A1Z0-F1
#
_entry.id   AF-A0A356A1Z0-F1
#
_cell.length_a   1.000
_cell.length_b   1.000
_cell.length_c   1.000
_cell.angle_alpha   90.00
_cell.angle_beta   90.00
_cell.angle_gamma   90.00
#
_symmetry.space_group_name_H-M   'P 1'
#
loop_
_entity.id
_entity.type
_entity.pdbx_description
1 polymer ?
#
loop_
_entity_poly.entity_id
_entity_poly.type
_entity_poly.pdbx_seq_one_letter_code
_entity_poly.pdbx_strand_id
1 'polypeptide(L)' 'FMTVTNEEAIAATKDIAKTQGVLVGISSGASLAAATKLARKPENAGKTIVVLLP' A
#
# COMPACT_ATOMS: atom_id res chain seq x y z
N PHE A 1 -10.13 1.24 11.25
CA PHE A 1 -8.68 1.49 11.14
C PHE A 1 -7.98 0.19 10.81
N MET A 2 -7.03 0.19 9.87
CA MET A 2 -6.25 -1.00 9.50
C MET A 2 -4.81 -0.79 9.94
N THR A 3 -4.26 -1.74 10.69
CA THR A 3 -2.88 -1.69 11.16
C THR A 3 -1.97 -2.38 10.15
N VAL A 4 -0.77 -1.83 9.98
CA VAL A 4 0.32 -2.40 9.18
C VAL A 4 1.60 -2.32 9.99
N THR A 5 2.51 -3.27 9.79
CA THR A 5 3.80 -3.23 10.47
C THR A 5 4.77 -2.30 9.76
N ASN A 6 5.85 -1.90 10.44
CA ASN A 6 6.89 -1.09 9.84
C ASN A 6 7.57 -1.82 8.68
N GLU A 7 7.78 -3.13 8.80
CA GLU A 7 8.37 -3.97 7.76
C GLU A 7 7.51 -3.97 6.49
N GLU A 8 6.19 -4.09 6.65
CA GLU A 8 5.25 -4.04 5.52
C GLU A 8 5.25 -2.67 4.84
N ALA A 9 5.24 -1.59 5.63
CA ALA A 9 5.27 -0.23 5.11
C ALA A 9 6.58 0.05 4.36
N ILE A 10 7.73 -0.37 4.91
CA ILE A 10 9.04 -0.21 4.29
C ILE A 10 9.14 -1.07 3.02
N ALA A 11 8.64 -2.30 3.04
CA ALA A 11 8.63 -3.17 1.87
C ALA A 11 7.80 -2.55 0.74
N ALA A 12 6.58 -2.08 1.03
CA ALA A 12 5.72 -1.42 0.05
C ALA A 12 6.34 -0.12 -0.49
N THR A 13 7.00 0.68 0.36
CA THR A 13 7.73 1.89 -0.06
C THR A 13 8.84 1.57 -1.05
N LYS A 14 9.64 0.53 -0.77
CA LYS A 14 10.72 0.09 -1.67
C LYS A 14 10.17 -0.49 -2.97
N ASP A 15 9.06 -1.22 -2.90
CA ASP A 15 8.44 -1.86 -4.06
C ASP A 15 7.86 -0.82 -5.03
N ILE A 16 7.10 0.16 -4.54
CA ILE A 16 6.53 1.20 -5.41
C ILE A 16 7.60 2.08 -6.05
N ALA A 17 8.69 2.37 -5.33
CA ALA A 17 9.84 3.09 -5.88
C ALA A 17 10.51 2.30 -7.02
N LYS A 18 10.63 0.98 -6.89
CA LYS A 18 11.25 0.11 -7.90
C LYS A 18 10.35 -0.17 -9.10
N THR A 19 9.06 -0.39 -8.88
CA THR A 19 8.13 -0.88 -9.92
C THR A 19 7.40 0.26 -10.63
N GLN A 20 7.07 1.34 -9.92
CA GLN A 20 6.31 2.48 -10.46
C GLN A 20 7.16 3.75 -10.59
N GLY A 21 8.40 3.74 -10.07
CA GLY A 21 9.28 4.92 -10.08
C GLY A 21 8.79 6.04 -9.15
N VAL A 22 7.89 5.76 -8.22
CA VAL A 22 7.32 6.76 -7.30
C VAL A 22 8.09 6.73 -5.99
N LEU A 23 8.86 7.78 -5.73
CA LEU A 23 9.59 7.95 -4.47
C LEU A 23 8.66 8.58 -3.42
N VAL A 24 8.37 7.84 -2.35
CA VAL A 24 7.51 8.31 -1.25
C VAL A 24 8.09 7.93 0.12
N GLY A 25 7.55 8.53 1.17
CA GLY A 25 7.90 8.19 2.56
C GLY A 25 7.21 6.92 3.08
N ILE A 26 7.61 6.49 4.28
CA ILE A 26 7.09 5.26 4.91
C ILE A 26 5.58 5.33 5.19
N SER A 27 5.03 6.51 5.49
CA SER A 27 3.59 6.69 5.69
C SER A 27 2.79 6.36 4.43
N SER A 28 3.27 6.80 3.26
CA SER A 28 2.72 6.42 1.96
C SER A 28 2.82 4.92 1.70
N GLY A 29 3.94 4.29 2.04
CA GLY A 29 4.08 2.83 1.98
C GLY A 29 3.10 2.09 2.91
N ALA A 30 2.84 2.62 4.10
CA ALA A 30 1.85 2.08 5.02
C ALA A 30 0.44 2.11 4.42
N SER A 31 0.04 3.25 3.83
CA SER A 31 -1.23 3.39 3.12
C SER A 31 -1.34 2.39 1.96
N LEU A 32 -0.27 2.24 1.16
CA LEU A 32 -0.25 1.29 0.04
C LEU A 32 -0.31 -0.17 0.50
N ALA A 33 0.39 -0.53 1.57
CA ALA A 33 0.35 -1.87 2.15
C ALA A 33 -1.06 -2.22 2.66
N ALA A 34 -1.73 -1.28 3.34
CA ALA A 34 -3.10 -1.44 3.78
C ALA A 34 -4.07 -1.60 2.59
N ALA A 35 -3.93 -0.76 1.57
CA ALA A 35 -4.74 -0.82 0.35
C ALA A 35 -4.56 -2.16 -0.39
N THR A 36 -3.33 -2.65 -0.48
CA THR A 36 -3.01 -3.95 -1.11
C THR A 36 -3.64 -5.12 -0.37
N LYS A 37 -3.58 -5.12 0.97
CA LYS A 37 -4.28 -6.14 1.78
C LYS A 37 -5.79 -6.09 1.59
N LEU A 38 -6.36 -4.89 1.48
CA LEU A 38 -7.79 -4.71 1.22
C LEU A 38 -8.17 -5.22 -0.18
N ALA A 39 -7.33 -4.98 -1.19
CA ALA A 39 -7.55 -5.42 -2.57
C ALA A 39 -7.56 -6.94 -2.71
N ARG A 40 -6.80 -7.66 -1.86
CA ARG A 40 -6.72 -9.12 -1.87
C ARG A 40 -7.93 -9.82 -1.25
N LYS A 41 -8.85 -9.09 -0.61
CA LYS A 41 -10.05 -9.70 -0.02
C LYS A 41 -11.03 -10.14 -1.11
N PRO A 42 -11.63 -11.33 -1.01
CA PRO A 42 -12.60 -11.81 -2.01
C PRO A 42 -13.78 -10.85 -2.22
N GLU A 43 -14.26 -10.21 -1.14
CA GLU A 43 -15.35 -9.23 -1.19
C GLU A 43 -15.04 -7.95 -1.99
N ASN A 44 -13.77 -7.73 -2.34
CA ASN A 44 -13.29 -6.59 -3.11
C ASN A 44 -12.85 -6.95 -4.53
N ALA A 45 -13.08 -8.20 -4.95
CA ALA A 45 -12.83 -8.60 -6.33
C ALA A 45 -13.57 -7.68 -7.32
N GLY A 46 -12.84 -7.18 -8.32
CA GLY A 46 -13.37 -6.27 -9.34
C GLY A 46 -13.60 -4.82 -8.88
N LYS A 47 -13.40 -4.48 -7.60
CA LYS A 47 -13.51 -3.11 -7.12
C LYS A 47 -12.21 -2.33 -7.35
N THR A 48 -12.34 -1.05 -7.65
CA THR A 48 -11.19 -0.13 -7.68
C THR A 48 -10.92 0.39 -6.28
N ILE A 49 -9.68 0.22 -5.79
CA ILE A 49 -9.23 0.75 -4.51
C ILE A 49 -8.32 1.94 -4.74
N VAL A 50 -8.67 3.07 -4.15
CA VAL A 50 -7.90 4.31 -4.22
C VAL A 50 -7.30 4.61 -2.86
N VAL A 51 -6.05 5.05 -2.84
CA VAL A 51 -5.33 5.39 -1.62
C VAL A 51 -4.54 6.69 -1.81
N LEU A 52 -4.47 7.49 -0.74
CA LEU A 52 -3.67 8.70 -0.71
C LEU A 52 -2.25 8.36 -0.25
N LEU A 53 -1.27 8.94 -0.93
CA LEU A 53 0.15 8.88 -0.59
C LEU A 53 0.55 10.25 0.00
N PRO A 54 0.65 10.40 1.33
CA PRO A 54 1.14 11.62 1.98
C PRO A 54 2.65 11.83 1.82
#